data_AF-D9SL26-F1
#
_entry.id   AF-D9SL26-F1
#
_cell.length_a   1.000
_cell.length_b   1.000
_cell.length_c   1.000
_cell.angle_alpha   90.00
_cell.angle_beta   90.00
_cell.angle_gamma   90.00
#
_symmetry.space_group_name_H-M   'P 1'
#
loop_
_entity.id
_entity.type
_entity.pdbx_description
1 polymer ?
#
loop_
_entity_poly.entity_id
_entity_poly.type
_entity_poly.pdbx_seq_one_letter_code
_entity_poly.pdbx_strand_id
1 'polypeptide(L)'
;MIRETSSVESNEEKENIKELGVSEVPGIEERIAILPIIGQIEGHMVAPPQHKTTKYEHIIPQVVGIETNDKIEGALIILNTIGGDVEAGLAIAEMITSISKPTVSLVIGGGHSIGVPLATAAKYSYITTSATMIVHPIRMNGTVIGVPQTFDYFNKMQERIVEFVVRTSKVQRDSFISMMMKTDELLNDMGTILIGKQAVEKGLIDEVGGIKRALDKLEQLIEEVKKKNKANDKVKEEIKEEATNLEKNQKEEQKAKESTKGKRKVKNKKGEDV
;
A
#
# COMPACT_ATOMS: atom_id res chain seq x y z
N MET A 1 37.32 18.55 -19.68
CA MET A 1 37.65 17.45 -18.75
C MET A 1 36.62 17.50 -17.64
N ILE A 2 35.87 16.40 -17.47
CA ILE A 2 34.63 16.30 -16.69
C ILE A 2 34.95 16.10 -15.21
N ARG A 3 34.04 16.62 -14.38
CA ARG A 3 34.00 16.68 -12.91
C ARG A 3 34.16 15.31 -12.22
N GLU A 4 34.94 15.29 -11.13
CA GLU A 4 34.84 14.33 -10.03
C GLU A 4 34.23 15.04 -8.82
N THR A 5 32.95 14.79 -8.53
CA THR A 5 32.23 15.31 -7.35
C THR A 5 31.31 14.24 -6.76
N SER A 6 31.79 13.00 -6.62
CA SER A 6 30.95 11.88 -6.14
C SER A 6 31.43 11.23 -4.82
N SER A 7 32.51 11.70 -4.21
CA SER A 7 33.09 11.07 -3.02
C SER A 7 32.86 11.80 -1.70
N VAL A 8 32.45 13.08 -1.74
CA VAL A 8 32.37 13.93 -0.53
C VAL A 8 31.00 13.84 0.16
N GLU A 9 29.89 13.78 -0.59
CA GLU A 9 28.53 13.72 -0.02
C GLU A 9 28.27 12.44 0.80
N SER A 10 28.90 11.32 0.44
CA SER A 10 28.69 10.03 1.11
C SER A 10 29.30 9.92 2.52
N ASN A 11 30.21 10.83 2.89
CA ASN A 11 30.85 10.81 4.20
C ASN A 11 30.08 11.66 5.23
N GLU A 12 29.50 12.80 4.81
CA GLU A 12 28.72 13.65 5.72
C GLU A 12 27.42 12.98 6.17
N GLU A 13 26.75 12.22 5.29
CA GLU A 13 25.59 11.39 5.69
C GLU A 13 25.98 10.30 6.69
N LYS A 14 27.14 9.66 6.51
CA LYS A 14 27.62 8.59 7.41
C LYS A 14 28.08 9.11 8.77
N GLU A 15 28.63 10.32 8.84
CA GLU A 15 29.01 10.94 10.12
C GLU A 15 27.76 11.37 10.92
N ASN A 16 26.75 11.93 10.26
CA ASN A 16 25.48 12.29 10.90
C ASN A 16 24.73 11.08 11.49
N ILE A 17 24.79 9.91 10.84
CA ILE A 17 24.16 8.68 11.34
C ILE A 17 24.84 8.15 12.61
N LYS A 18 26.16 8.33 12.75
CA LYS A 18 26.93 7.93 13.94
C LYS A 18 26.66 8.84 15.15
N GLU A 19 26.51 10.15 14.95
CA GLU A 19 26.20 11.08 16.05
C GLU A 19 24.82 10.87 16.68
N LEU A 20 23.88 10.24 15.94
CA LEU A 20 22.53 9.92 16.42
C LEU A 20 22.44 8.60 17.21
N GLY A 21 23.55 7.89 17.43
CA GLY A 21 23.56 6.63 18.18
C GLY A 21 22.83 5.48 17.48
N VAL A 22 22.52 5.62 16.19
CA VAL A 22 21.90 4.57 15.37
C VAL A 22 23.02 3.68 14.84
N SER A 23 23.20 2.49 15.41
CA SER A 23 24.06 1.48 14.78
C SER A 23 23.60 1.26 13.35
N GLU A 24 24.54 1.21 12.40
CA GLU A 24 24.28 0.82 11.01
C GLU A 24 23.41 -0.44 11.00
N VAL A 25 22.16 -0.29 10.56
CA VAL A 25 21.20 -1.38 10.51
C VAL A 25 21.72 -2.39 9.49
N PRO A 26 22.00 -3.65 9.87
CA PRO A 26 22.60 -4.61 8.95
C PRO A 26 21.71 -4.84 7.73
N GLY A 27 22.26 -4.59 6.53
CA GLY A 27 21.93 -5.27 5.28
C GLY A 27 20.45 -5.44 4.93
N ILE A 28 19.59 -4.45 5.21
CA ILE A 28 18.27 -4.43 4.59
C ILE A 28 18.53 -4.28 3.09
N GLU A 29 18.22 -5.30 2.30
CA GLU A 29 18.25 -5.18 0.85
C GLU A 29 17.45 -3.94 0.46
N GLU A 30 18.06 -3.02 -0.31
CA GLU A 30 17.46 -1.72 -0.71
C GLU A 30 16.06 -1.85 -1.36
N ARG A 31 15.66 -3.07 -1.71
CA ARG A 31 14.40 -3.37 -2.40
C ARG A 31 13.18 -3.53 -1.50
N ILE A 32 13.32 -3.75 -0.19
CA ILE A 32 12.18 -3.77 0.73
C ILE A 32 12.24 -2.52 1.61
N ALA A 33 11.22 -1.67 1.47
CA ALA A 33 11.07 -0.52 2.34
C ALA A 33 10.45 -0.92 3.68
N ILE A 34 10.99 -0.42 4.77
CA ILE A 34 10.41 -0.57 6.11
C ILE A 34 9.74 0.73 6.50
N LEU A 35 8.43 0.68 6.77
CA LEU A 35 7.63 1.83 7.19
C LEU A 35 7.16 1.63 8.64
N PRO A 36 7.92 2.11 9.64
CA PRO A 36 7.52 2.02 11.04
C PRO A 36 6.45 3.07 11.37
N ILE A 37 5.37 2.62 12.00
CA ILE A 37 4.31 3.45 12.57
C ILE A 37 4.20 3.10 14.05
N ILE A 38 4.86 3.92 14.87
CA ILE A 38 5.08 3.67 16.30
C ILE A 38 4.61 4.86 17.11
N GLY A 39 3.96 4.58 18.24
CA GLY A 39 3.45 5.59 19.16
C GLY A 39 2.16 6.24 18.67
N GLN A 40 1.91 7.47 19.10
CA GLN A 40 0.71 8.21 18.75
C GLN A 40 0.80 8.77 17.32
N ILE A 41 -0.28 8.67 16.55
CA ILE A 41 -0.37 9.36 15.25
C ILE A 41 -0.62 10.85 15.51
N GLU A 42 0.36 11.66 15.11
CA GLU A 42 0.30 13.12 15.18
C GLU A 42 -0.29 13.65 13.87
N GLY A 43 -1.27 14.55 13.98
CA GLY A 43 -1.93 15.20 12.86
C GLY A 43 -1.59 16.68 12.80
N HIS A 44 -2.59 17.53 12.59
CA HIS A 44 -2.40 18.99 12.58
C HIS A 44 -1.92 19.56 13.93
N MET A 45 -2.21 18.86 15.03
CA MET A 45 -1.81 19.26 16.37
C MET A 45 -0.58 18.48 16.81
N VAL A 46 0.44 19.20 17.24
CA VAL A 46 1.66 18.61 17.79
C VAL A 46 1.35 17.90 19.10
N ALA A 47 1.76 16.64 19.21
CA ALA A 47 1.59 15.86 20.43
C ALA A 47 2.59 16.31 21.51
N PRO A 48 2.29 16.05 22.80
CA PRO A 48 3.21 16.39 23.89
C PRO A 48 4.61 15.81 23.69
N PRO A 49 5.70 16.54 24.04
CA PRO A 49 7.08 16.10 23.79
C PRO A 49 7.47 14.76 24.43
N GLN A 50 6.75 14.33 25.47
CA GLN A 50 6.99 13.07 26.17
C GLN A 50 6.40 11.85 25.45
N HIS A 51 5.56 12.05 24.43
CA HIS A 51 4.97 10.97 23.66
C HIS A 51 5.91 10.55 22.52
N LYS A 52 6.04 9.24 22.31
CA LYS A 52 6.55 8.73 21.03
C LYS A 52 5.47 8.97 19.99
N THR A 53 5.82 9.56 18.86
CA THR A 53 4.86 9.90 17.82
C THR A 53 5.31 9.42 16.45
N THR A 54 4.33 9.14 15.60
CA THR A 54 4.50 9.05 14.15
C THR A 54 3.89 10.32 13.56
N LYS A 55 4.74 11.14 12.96
CA LYS A 55 4.35 12.40 12.31
C LYS A 55 3.87 12.13 10.90
N TYR A 56 2.60 12.42 10.62
CA TYR A 56 2.03 12.11 9.31
C TYR A 56 2.74 12.84 8.17
N GLU A 57 3.24 14.05 8.41
CA GLU A 57 4.06 14.83 7.49
C GLU A 57 5.42 14.18 7.17
N HIS A 58 5.92 13.29 8.04
CA HIS A 58 7.12 12.49 7.78
C HIS A 58 6.80 11.18 7.05
N ILE A 59 5.59 10.64 7.22
CA ILE A 59 5.16 9.39 6.57
C ILE A 59 4.80 9.62 5.10
N ILE A 60 4.13 10.74 4.78
CA ILE A 60 3.76 11.10 3.40
C ILE A 60 4.94 10.99 2.42
N PRO A 61 6.09 11.66 2.62
CA PRO A 61 7.20 11.57 1.68
C PRO A 61 7.82 10.17 1.61
N GLN A 62 7.79 9.39 2.69
CA GLN A 62 8.27 8.00 2.67
C GLN A 62 7.39 7.12 1.79
N VAL A 63 6.06 7.23 1.90
CA VAL A 63 5.13 6.48 1.05
C VAL A 63 5.28 6.89 -0.42
N VAL A 64 5.45 8.18 -0.70
CA VAL A 64 5.74 8.67 -2.07
C VAL A 64 7.08 8.09 -2.59
N GLY A 65 8.10 8.02 -1.73
CA GLY A 65 9.39 7.40 -2.07
C GLY A 65 9.27 5.91 -2.38
N ILE A 66 8.44 5.18 -1.62
CA ILE A 66 8.12 3.77 -1.88
C ILE A 66 7.51 3.60 -3.27
N GLU A 67 6.52 4.42 -3.63
CA GLU A 67 5.85 4.31 -4.93
C GLU A 67 6.78 4.65 -6.09
N THR A 68 7.54 5.74 -5.99
CA THR A 68 8.32 6.31 -7.10
C THR A 68 9.68 5.67 -7.34
N ASN A 69 10.26 4.95 -6.37
CA ASN A 69 11.60 4.37 -6.49
C ASN A 69 11.56 2.95 -7.08
N ASP A 70 11.99 2.78 -8.33
CA ASP A 70 12.00 1.49 -9.02
C ASP A 70 12.87 0.40 -8.37
N LYS A 71 13.83 0.77 -7.51
CA LYS A 71 14.60 -0.21 -6.73
C LYS A 71 13.76 -0.88 -5.65
N ILE A 72 12.76 -0.18 -5.12
CA ILE A 72 11.85 -0.70 -4.10
C ILE A 72 10.82 -1.59 -4.80
N GLU A 73 10.77 -2.85 -4.39
CA GLU A 73 9.88 -3.87 -4.92
C GLU A 73 8.68 -4.14 -4.01
N GLY A 74 8.75 -3.75 -2.73
CA GLY A 74 7.67 -3.91 -1.77
C GLY A 74 7.93 -3.18 -0.45
N ALA A 75 6.93 -3.14 0.42
CA ALA A 75 7.03 -2.48 1.72
C ALA A 75 6.47 -3.33 2.87
N LEU A 76 7.19 -3.32 3.99
CA LEU A 76 6.75 -3.86 5.27
C LEU A 76 6.36 -2.71 6.20
N ILE A 77 5.09 -2.67 6.60
CA ILE A 77 4.53 -1.68 7.52
C ILE A 77 4.54 -2.28 8.92
N ILE A 78 5.30 -1.70 9.85
CA ILE A 78 5.41 -2.21 11.23
C ILE A 78 4.61 -1.33 12.16
N LEU A 79 3.65 -1.90 12.88
CA LEU A 79 2.68 -1.18 13.69
C LEU A 79 2.86 -1.47 15.18
N ASN A 80 3.05 -0.39 15.94
CA ASN A 80 2.95 -0.38 17.40
C ASN A 80 2.41 0.98 17.86
N THR A 81 1.12 1.19 17.66
CA THR A 81 0.45 2.47 17.87
C THR A 81 -0.65 2.38 18.93
N ILE A 82 -0.76 3.46 19.69
CA ILE A 82 -1.86 3.68 20.64
C ILE A 82 -3.01 4.47 19.98
N GLY A 83 -3.03 4.59 18.66
CA GLY A 83 -3.97 5.42 17.93
C GLY A 83 -3.47 6.88 17.81
N GLY A 84 -4.37 7.83 17.62
CA GLY A 84 -4.02 9.25 17.48
C GLY A 84 -5.04 10.00 16.66
N ASP A 85 -4.56 10.98 15.89
CA ASP A 85 -5.40 11.77 14.99
C ASP A 85 -6.06 10.88 13.92
N VAL A 86 -7.38 10.96 13.84
CA VAL A 86 -8.19 10.12 12.96
C VAL A 86 -7.98 10.47 11.50
N GLU A 87 -7.92 11.77 11.16
CA GLU A 87 -7.80 12.21 9.77
C GLU A 87 -6.42 11.89 9.22
N ALA A 88 -5.38 12.17 10.00
CA ALA A 88 -4.00 11.87 9.64
C ALA A 88 -3.78 10.36 9.48
N GLY A 89 -4.27 9.55 10.43
CA GLY A 89 -4.11 8.11 10.33
C GLY A 89 -4.91 7.48 9.18
N LEU A 90 -6.12 7.99 8.88
CA LEU A 90 -6.89 7.53 7.71
C LEU A 90 -6.23 7.96 6.40
N ALA A 91 -5.64 9.16 6.34
CA ALA A 91 -4.88 9.61 5.17
C ALA A 91 -3.67 8.70 4.91
N ILE A 92 -2.90 8.35 5.95
CA ILE A 92 -1.80 7.38 5.83
C ILE A 92 -2.33 6.02 5.37
N ALA A 93 -3.44 5.54 5.92
CA ALA A 93 -4.03 4.25 5.54
C ALA A 93 -4.47 4.22 4.07
N GLU A 94 -5.11 5.27 3.57
CA GLU A 94 -5.47 5.40 2.15
C GLU A 94 -4.22 5.45 1.25
N MET A 95 -3.18 6.19 1.66
CA MET A 95 -1.91 6.21 0.93
C MET A 95 -1.30 4.80 0.84
N ILE A 96 -1.21 4.05 1.96
CA ILE A 96 -0.70 2.68 1.99
C ILE A 96 -1.52 1.75 1.08
N THR A 97 -2.84 1.88 1.13
CA THR A 97 -3.76 1.06 0.30
C THR A 97 -3.57 1.34 -1.19
N SER A 98 -3.18 2.56 -1.56
CA SER A 98 -2.94 2.97 -2.95
C SER A 98 -1.56 2.61 -3.51
N ILE A 99 -0.64 2.11 -2.68
CA ILE A 99 0.69 1.68 -3.14
C ILE A 99 0.55 0.54 -4.16
N SER A 100 1.12 0.72 -5.35
CA SER A 100 1.03 -0.27 -6.42
C SER A 100 1.83 -1.53 -6.11
N LYS A 101 2.92 -1.37 -5.36
CA LYS A 101 3.85 -2.42 -4.93
C LYS A 101 3.26 -3.30 -3.84
N PRO A 102 3.67 -4.57 -3.71
CA PRO A 102 3.35 -5.43 -2.58
C PRO A 102 3.56 -4.77 -1.22
N THR A 103 2.56 -4.89 -0.34
CA THR A 103 2.63 -4.38 1.03
C THR A 103 2.21 -5.46 2.02
N VAL A 104 2.93 -5.57 3.13
CA VAL A 104 2.56 -6.41 4.26
C VAL A 104 2.56 -5.56 5.53
N SER A 105 1.51 -5.65 6.34
CA SER A 105 1.48 -5.03 7.68
C SER A 105 1.81 -6.07 8.76
N LEU A 106 2.47 -5.62 9.83
CA LEU A 106 2.78 -6.43 10.99
C LEU A 106 2.50 -5.64 12.28
N VAL A 107 1.47 -6.04 13.01
CA VAL A 107 1.15 -5.49 14.33
C VAL A 107 1.98 -6.23 15.39
N ILE A 108 2.94 -5.55 16.01
CA ILE A 108 3.89 -6.15 16.97
C ILE A 108 3.59 -5.83 18.44
N GLY A 109 2.73 -4.85 18.69
CA GLY A 109 2.34 -4.41 20.03
C GLY A 109 0.88 -3.95 20.04
N GLY A 110 0.66 -2.64 20.01
CA GLY A 110 -0.68 -2.05 19.92
C GLY A 110 -1.13 -1.77 18.47
N GLY A 111 -2.37 -2.15 18.16
CA GLY A 111 -3.14 -1.68 17.01
C GLY A 111 -4.43 -1.01 17.50
N HIS A 112 -4.30 0.07 18.26
CA HIS A 112 -5.44 0.76 18.89
C HIS A 112 -6.08 1.77 17.93
N SER A 113 -7.41 1.80 17.88
CA SER A 113 -8.16 2.87 17.22
C SER A 113 -7.83 2.96 15.72
N ILE A 114 -7.30 4.11 15.26
CA ILE A 114 -6.80 4.32 13.89
C ILE A 114 -5.68 3.34 13.49
N GLY A 115 -5.04 2.68 14.46
CA GLY A 115 -4.16 1.54 14.23
C GLY A 115 -4.84 0.35 13.55
N VAL A 116 -6.16 0.20 13.68
CA VAL A 116 -6.94 -0.83 12.98
C VAL A 116 -6.97 -0.55 11.47
N PRO A 117 -7.47 0.61 10.97
CA PRO A 117 -7.32 0.99 9.56
C PRO A 117 -5.89 0.88 9.01
N LEU A 118 -4.89 1.31 9.79
CA LEU A 118 -3.48 1.21 9.37
C LEU A 118 -3.01 -0.25 9.20
N ALA A 119 -3.49 -1.15 10.07
CA ALA A 119 -3.18 -2.57 9.97
C ALA A 119 -3.85 -3.23 8.76
N THR A 120 -5.08 -2.84 8.43
CA THR A 120 -5.83 -3.41 7.31
C THR A 120 -5.44 -2.83 5.96
N ALA A 121 -4.74 -1.69 5.91
CA ALA A 121 -4.37 -0.99 4.68
C ALA A 121 -3.40 -1.77 3.75
N ALA A 122 -2.63 -2.71 4.28
CA ALA A 122 -1.69 -3.48 3.47
C ALA A 122 -2.39 -4.62 2.71
N LYS A 123 -1.76 -5.11 1.62
CA LYS A 123 -2.31 -6.23 0.83
C LYS A 123 -2.42 -7.54 1.61
N TYR A 124 -1.64 -7.67 2.67
CA TYR A 124 -1.70 -8.78 3.60
C TYR A 124 -1.27 -8.32 4.99
N SER A 125 -1.84 -8.90 6.04
CA SER A 125 -1.64 -8.46 7.41
C SER A 125 -1.28 -9.60 8.36
N TYR A 126 -0.32 -9.32 9.25
CA TYR A 126 0.03 -10.18 10.37
C TYR A 126 -0.13 -9.46 11.71
N ILE A 127 -0.44 -10.23 12.74
CA ILE A 127 -0.41 -9.80 14.13
C ILE A 127 0.43 -10.78 14.95
N THR A 128 1.29 -10.29 15.84
CA THR A 128 2.05 -11.18 16.74
C THR A 128 1.13 -11.77 17.80
N THR A 129 1.52 -12.90 18.39
CA THR A 129 0.66 -13.64 19.34
C THR A 129 0.19 -12.80 20.53
N SER A 130 1.05 -11.92 21.06
CA SER A 130 0.76 -11.07 22.21
C SER A 130 0.26 -9.68 21.85
N ALA A 131 0.25 -9.31 20.57
CA ALA A 131 -0.22 -8.00 20.14
C ALA A 131 -1.73 -7.87 20.33
N THR A 132 -2.16 -6.64 20.57
CA THR A 132 -3.56 -6.31 20.86
C THR A 132 -4.08 -5.30 19.86
N MET A 133 -5.28 -5.52 19.35
CA MET A 133 -6.06 -4.52 18.60
C MET A 133 -7.24 -4.08 19.43
N ILE A 134 -7.52 -2.79 19.46
CA ILE A 134 -8.63 -2.24 20.24
C ILE A 134 -9.57 -1.52 19.27
N VAL A 135 -10.78 -2.05 19.14
CA VAL A 135 -11.86 -1.48 18.33
C VAL A 135 -12.81 -0.74 19.27
N HIS A 136 -12.99 0.56 19.06
CA HIS A 136 -13.81 1.41 19.92
C HIS A 136 -14.37 2.60 19.11
N PRO A 137 -15.42 3.29 19.59
CA PRO A 137 -16.00 4.41 18.86
C PRO A 137 -15.06 5.62 18.90
N ILE A 138 -15.17 6.49 17.89
CA ILE A 138 -14.38 7.74 17.89
C ILE A 138 -14.72 8.58 19.11
N ARG A 139 -13.74 9.33 19.61
CA ARG A 139 -13.87 10.17 20.80
C ARG A 139 -13.35 11.56 20.52
N MET A 140 -13.88 12.53 21.27
CA MET A 140 -13.35 13.87 21.31
C MET A 140 -13.18 14.27 22.77
N ASN A 141 -12.04 14.88 23.07
CA ASN A 141 -11.74 15.40 24.40
C ASN A 141 -11.95 16.91 24.42
N GLY A 142 -12.31 17.47 25.58
CA GLY A 142 -12.50 18.91 25.77
C GLY A 142 -13.95 19.35 25.61
N THR A 143 -14.15 20.67 25.49
CA THR A 143 -15.48 21.27 25.42
C THR A 143 -16.12 20.98 24.07
N VAL A 144 -17.27 20.30 24.08
CA VAL A 144 -18.04 19.97 22.88
C VAL A 144 -19.28 20.85 22.80
N ILE A 145 -19.55 21.42 21.62
CA ILE A 145 -20.82 22.09 21.34
C ILE A 145 -21.86 21.00 21.06
N GLY A 146 -22.76 20.75 22.01
CA GLY A 146 -23.79 19.70 21.95
C GLY A 146 -24.94 19.98 20.97
N VAL A 147 -24.65 20.49 19.78
CA VAL A 147 -25.63 20.73 18.70
C VAL A 147 -25.71 19.50 17.77
N PRO A 148 -26.87 19.24 17.12
CA PRO A 148 -27.05 18.08 16.23
C PRO A 148 -25.96 17.92 15.16
N GLN A 149 -25.46 19.04 14.62
CA GLN A 149 -24.42 19.07 13.60
C GLN A 149 -23.11 18.42 14.07
N THR A 150 -22.77 18.58 15.36
CA THR A 150 -21.58 17.95 15.95
C THR A 150 -21.74 16.43 15.99
N PHE A 151 -22.92 15.93 16.37
CA PHE A 151 -23.21 14.50 16.37
C PHE A 151 -23.22 13.92 14.95
N ASP A 152 -23.80 14.63 13.99
CA ASP A 152 -23.77 14.23 12.57
C ASP A 152 -22.34 14.15 12.02
N TYR A 153 -21.48 15.09 12.39
CA TYR A 153 -20.06 15.04 12.03
C TYR A 153 -19.37 13.80 12.58
N PHE A 154 -19.62 13.46 13.86
CA PHE A 154 -19.05 12.24 14.45
C PHE A 154 -19.54 10.98 13.77
N ASN A 155 -20.85 10.87 13.52
CA ASN A 155 -21.41 9.72 12.82
C ASN A 155 -20.77 9.55 11.44
N LYS A 156 -20.56 10.63 10.69
CA LYS A 156 -19.87 10.59 9.39
C LYS A 156 -18.41 10.15 9.52
N MET A 157 -17.68 10.66 10.50
CA MET A 157 -16.29 10.26 10.73
C MET A 157 -16.17 8.79 11.12
N GLN A 158 -17.06 8.32 11.98
CA GLN A 158 -17.12 6.92 12.37
C GLN A 158 -17.46 6.03 11.18
N GLU A 159 -18.43 6.44 10.36
CA GLU A 159 -18.81 5.73 9.14
C GLU A 159 -17.63 5.57 8.17
N ARG A 160 -16.85 6.63 7.94
CA ARG A 160 -15.65 6.57 7.09
C ARG A 160 -14.65 5.51 7.57
N ILE A 161 -14.46 5.36 8.88
CA ILE A 161 -13.59 4.33 9.46
C ILE A 161 -14.18 2.94 9.22
N VAL A 162 -15.48 2.77 9.50
CA VAL A 162 -16.18 1.50 9.30
C VAL A 162 -16.09 1.07 7.83
N GLU A 163 -16.39 1.96 6.89
CA GLU A 163 -16.30 1.70 5.45
C GLU A 163 -14.88 1.29 5.05
N PHE A 164 -13.86 2.03 5.52
CA PHE A 164 -12.48 1.73 5.21
C PHE A 164 -12.08 0.32 5.70
N VAL A 165 -12.35 0.00 6.97
CA VAL A 165 -11.96 -1.29 7.56
C VAL A 165 -12.71 -2.45 6.90
N VAL A 166 -14.01 -2.29 6.63
CA VAL A 166 -14.81 -3.34 5.95
C VAL A 166 -14.29 -3.58 4.53
N ARG A 167 -13.87 -2.52 3.81
CA ARG A 167 -13.32 -2.63 2.45
C ARG A 167 -11.92 -3.25 2.42
N THR A 168 -11.13 -3.04 3.46
CA THR A 168 -9.70 -3.43 3.51
C THR A 168 -9.43 -4.68 4.34
N SER A 169 -10.47 -5.33 4.86
CA SER A 169 -10.34 -6.57 5.63
C SER A 169 -11.47 -7.55 5.31
N LYS A 170 -11.54 -8.65 6.05
CA LYS A 170 -12.57 -9.69 5.91
C LYS A 170 -13.66 -9.58 6.98
N VAL A 171 -13.61 -8.54 7.82
CA VAL A 171 -14.59 -8.33 8.89
C VAL A 171 -15.97 -8.04 8.32
N GLN A 172 -17.00 -8.58 8.96
CA GLN A 172 -18.38 -8.23 8.65
C GLN A 172 -18.73 -6.90 9.30
N ARG A 173 -19.40 -6.02 8.55
CA ARG A 173 -19.78 -4.67 9.01
C ARG A 173 -20.49 -4.67 10.35
N ASP A 174 -21.55 -5.47 10.49
CA ASP A 174 -22.33 -5.55 11.73
C ASP A 174 -21.49 -6.10 12.89
N SER A 175 -20.60 -7.06 12.61
CA SER A 175 -19.66 -7.56 13.61
C SER A 175 -18.71 -6.45 14.06
N PHE A 176 -18.19 -5.64 13.14
CA PHE A 176 -17.29 -4.53 13.46
C PHE A 176 -17.99 -3.46 14.31
N ILE A 177 -19.20 -3.06 13.93
CA ILE A 177 -20.04 -2.11 14.70
C ILE A 177 -20.35 -2.68 16.09
N SER A 178 -20.70 -3.97 16.19
CA SER A 178 -20.99 -4.60 17.48
C SER A 178 -19.79 -4.61 18.42
N MET A 179 -18.58 -4.89 17.90
CA MET A 179 -17.35 -4.82 18.68
C MET A 179 -17.06 -3.40 19.16
N MET A 180 -17.35 -2.41 18.31
CA MET A 180 -17.16 -1.01 18.64
C MET A 180 -18.09 -0.54 19.77
N MET A 181 -19.34 -1.02 19.79
CA MET A 181 -20.34 -0.59 20.76
C MET A 181 -20.38 -1.42 22.05
N LYS A 182 -19.50 -2.43 22.16
CA LYS A 182 -19.44 -3.33 23.30
C LYS A 182 -19.03 -2.59 24.60
N THR A 183 -19.61 -2.93 25.75
CA THR A 183 -19.45 -2.16 27.01
C THR A 183 -18.85 -2.95 28.17
N ASP A 184 -18.68 -4.26 28.02
CA ASP A 184 -18.28 -5.20 29.07
C ASP A 184 -16.77 -5.51 29.09
N GLU A 185 -16.03 -5.14 28.04
CA GLU A 185 -14.61 -5.51 27.92
C GLU A 185 -13.63 -4.44 28.40
N LEU A 186 -14.02 -3.17 28.39
CA LEU A 186 -13.16 -2.06 28.81
C LEU A 186 -13.71 -1.44 30.10
N LEU A 187 -12.92 -1.53 31.18
CA LEU A 187 -13.32 -1.18 32.55
C LEU A 187 -13.99 0.21 32.72
N ASN A 188 -13.67 1.16 31.84
CA ASN A 188 -14.21 2.52 31.87
C ASN A 188 -14.65 3.01 30.48
N ASP A 189 -14.95 2.08 29.56
CA ASP A 189 -14.99 2.44 28.16
C ASP A 189 -15.86 1.53 27.28
N MET A 190 -16.14 2.02 26.07
CA MET A 190 -16.75 1.22 25.02
C MET A 190 -15.69 0.69 24.07
N GLY A 191 -15.89 -0.53 23.59
CA GLY A 191 -15.04 -1.21 22.63
C GLY A 191 -14.71 -2.65 23.01
N THR A 192 -13.91 -3.28 22.16
CA THR A 192 -13.47 -4.68 22.27
C THR A 192 -11.95 -4.72 22.19
N ILE A 193 -11.32 -5.53 23.06
CA ILE A 193 -9.88 -5.82 22.97
C ILE A 193 -9.71 -7.19 22.32
N LEU A 194 -9.00 -7.23 21.19
CA LEU A 194 -8.71 -8.43 20.44
C LEU A 194 -7.22 -8.77 20.58
N ILE A 195 -6.92 -9.93 21.14
CA ILE A 195 -5.55 -10.41 21.36
C ILE A 195 -5.18 -11.39 20.25
N GLY A 196 -4.14 -11.06 19.47
CA GLY A 196 -3.52 -11.91 18.46
C GLY A 196 -4.54 -12.63 17.57
N LYS A 197 -4.76 -13.93 17.88
CA LYS A 197 -5.68 -14.82 17.14
C LYS A 197 -7.12 -14.30 17.08
N GLN A 198 -7.61 -13.57 18.10
CA GLN A 198 -8.96 -13.02 18.09
C GLN A 198 -9.15 -12.01 16.95
N ALA A 199 -8.14 -11.20 16.62
CA ALA A 199 -8.21 -10.27 15.50
C ALA A 199 -8.33 -11.00 14.15
N VAL A 200 -7.66 -12.15 14.04
CA VAL A 200 -7.75 -13.04 12.86
C VAL A 200 -9.12 -13.70 12.76
N GLU A 201 -9.64 -14.23 13.87
CA GLU A 201 -10.97 -14.86 13.92
C GLU A 201 -12.11 -13.89 13.58
N LYS A 202 -11.94 -12.60 13.91
CA LYS A 202 -12.87 -11.54 13.51
C LYS A 202 -12.68 -11.05 12.08
N GLY A 203 -11.64 -11.51 11.37
CA GLY A 203 -11.37 -11.12 9.99
C GLY A 203 -10.74 -9.73 9.84
N LEU A 204 -10.22 -9.14 10.92
CA LEU A 204 -9.48 -7.87 10.84
C LEU A 204 -8.07 -8.07 10.33
N ILE A 205 -7.43 -9.19 10.67
CA ILE A 205 -6.05 -9.52 10.27
C ILE A 205 -6.05 -10.88 9.57
N ASP A 206 -5.15 -11.09 8.61
CA ASP A 206 -5.13 -12.33 7.83
C ASP A 206 -4.57 -13.51 8.63
N GLU A 207 -3.44 -13.33 9.32
CA GLU A 207 -2.78 -14.42 10.05
C GLU A 207 -2.04 -13.96 11.32
N VAL A 208 -1.85 -14.90 12.25
CA VAL A 208 -0.91 -14.71 13.37
C VAL A 208 0.50 -15.01 12.88
N GLY A 209 1.44 -14.09 13.08
CA GLY A 209 2.81 -14.23 12.60
C GLY A 209 3.79 -13.22 13.18
N GLY A 210 5.07 -13.56 13.12
CA GLY A 210 6.18 -12.66 13.43
C GLY A 210 6.90 -12.19 12.18
N ILE A 211 8.00 -11.46 12.37
CA ILE A 211 8.78 -10.81 11.30
C ILE A 211 9.15 -11.75 10.15
N LYS A 212 9.57 -12.99 10.45
CA LYS A 212 9.93 -13.99 9.42
C LYS A 212 8.76 -14.26 8.48
N ARG A 213 7.56 -14.52 9.01
CA ARG A 213 6.37 -14.83 8.20
C ARG A 213 5.91 -13.62 7.39
N ALA A 214 6.03 -12.42 7.95
CA ALA A 214 5.72 -11.18 7.24
C ALA A 214 6.65 -10.95 6.04
N LEU A 215 7.96 -11.14 6.23
CA LEU A 215 8.95 -11.05 5.15
C LEU A 215 8.75 -12.16 4.11
N ASP A 216 8.61 -13.41 4.53
CA ASP A 216 8.37 -14.54 3.61
C ASP A 216 7.12 -14.28 2.73
N LYS A 217 6.05 -13.72 3.32
CA LYS A 217 4.84 -13.37 2.59
C LYS A 217 5.05 -12.19 1.64
N LEU A 218 5.79 -11.18 2.05
CA LEU A 218 6.11 -10.04 1.19
C LEU A 218 6.91 -10.50 -0.03
N GLU A 219 7.90 -11.37 0.16
CA GLU A 219 8.67 -11.97 -0.93
C GLU A 219 7.79 -12.77 -1.89
N GLN A 220 6.88 -13.57 -1.34
CA GLN A 220 5.92 -14.31 -2.14
C GLN A 220 5.09 -13.36 -3.03
N LEU A 221 4.58 -12.26 -2.48
CA LEU A 221 3.78 -11.29 -3.23
C LEU A 221 4.60 -10.56 -4.29
N ILE A 222 5.88 -10.24 -4.00
CA ILE A 222 6.81 -9.66 -4.98
C ILE A 222 7.02 -10.61 -6.16
N GLU A 223 7.27 -11.88 -5.89
CA GLU A 223 7.49 -12.89 -6.92
C GLU A 223 6.22 -13.15 -7.76
N GLU A 224 5.03 -13.11 -7.13
CA GLU A 224 3.74 -13.20 -7.82
C GLU A 224 3.55 -12.04 -8.79
N VAL A 225 3.84 -10.81 -8.39
CA VAL A 225 3.78 -9.62 -9.26
C VAL A 225 4.79 -9.73 -10.40
N LYS A 226 6.04 -10.14 -10.13
CA LYS A 226 7.07 -10.34 -11.16
C LYS A 226 6.66 -11.39 -12.20
N LYS A 227 6.09 -12.51 -11.76
CA LYS A 227 5.57 -13.56 -12.66
C LYS A 227 4.43 -13.04 -13.52
N LYS A 228 3.49 -12.28 -12.94
CA LYS A 228 2.37 -11.68 -13.67
C LYS A 228 2.84 -10.67 -14.72
N ASN A 229 3.82 -9.84 -14.39
CA ASN A 229 4.40 -8.87 -15.34
C ASN A 229 5.11 -9.58 -16.50
N LYS A 230 5.94 -10.58 -16.23
CA LYS A 230 6.59 -11.39 -17.28
C LYS A 230 5.58 -12.09 -18.19
N ALA A 231 4.48 -12.60 -17.64
CA ALA A 231 3.43 -13.22 -18.46
C ALA A 231 2.73 -12.18 -19.35
N ASN A 232 2.43 -11.00 -18.82
CA ASN A 232 1.82 -9.91 -19.57
C ASN A 232 2.73 -9.40 -20.70
N ASP A 233 4.04 -9.33 -20.47
CA ASP A 233 5.00 -8.87 -21.47
C ASP A 233 5.10 -9.86 -22.63
N LYS A 234 5.11 -11.17 -22.35
CA LYS A 234 5.06 -12.21 -23.40
C LYS A 234 3.81 -12.11 -24.26
N VAL A 235 2.64 -11.94 -23.64
CA VAL A 235 1.37 -11.76 -24.39
C VAL A 235 1.41 -10.50 -25.27
N LYS A 236 2.00 -9.40 -24.77
CA LYS A 236 2.16 -8.17 -25.58
C LYS A 236 3.13 -8.37 -26.75
N GLU A 237 4.18 -9.15 -26.58
CA GLU A 237 5.12 -9.48 -27.66
C GLU A 237 4.44 -10.35 -28.73
N GLU A 238 3.71 -11.39 -28.34
CA GLU A 238 2.95 -12.26 -29.26
C GLU A 238 1.92 -11.46 -30.08
N ILE A 239 1.15 -10.57 -29.45
CA ILE A 239 0.17 -9.70 -30.14
C ILE A 239 0.88 -8.76 -31.13
N LYS A 240 2.05 -8.22 -30.76
CA LYS A 240 2.84 -7.35 -31.67
C LYS A 240 3.38 -8.13 -32.86
N GLU A 241 3.84 -9.36 -32.66
CA GLU A 241 4.31 -10.22 -33.75
C GLU A 241 3.18 -10.60 -34.71
N GLU A 242 2.01 -10.99 -34.19
CA GLU A 242 0.82 -11.28 -35.00
C GLU A 242 0.37 -10.07 -35.83
N ALA A 243 0.29 -8.88 -35.20
CA ALA A 243 -0.07 -7.64 -35.89
C ALA A 243 0.94 -7.31 -37.01
N THR A 244 2.24 -7.47 -36.74
CA THR A 244 3.30 -7.23 -37.73
C THR A 244 3.22 -8.21 -38.90
N ASN A 245 2.90 -9.48 -38.64
CA ASN A 245 2.74 -10.50 -39.67
C ASN A 245 1.48 -10.26 -40.52
N LEU A 246 0.37 -9.84 -39.90
CA LEU A 246 -0.86 -9.45 -40.60
C LEU A 246 -0.62 -8.27 -41.55
N GLU A 247 0.10 -7.23 -41.11
CA GLU A 247 0.45 -6.09 -41.97
C GLU A 247 1.35 -6.47 -43.15
N LYS A 248 2.32 -7.37 -42.93
CA LYS A 248 3.18 -7.87 -44.01
C LYS A 248 2.38 -8.65 -45.05
N ASN A 249 1.51 -9.56 -44.60
CA ASN A 249 0.66 -10.37 -45.48
C ASN A 249 -0.29 -9.48 -46.31
N GLN A 250 -0.88 -8.46 -45.69
CA GLN A 250 -1.75 -7.50 -46.40
C GLN A 250 -0.98 -6.69 -47.46
N LYS A 251 0.25 -6.26 -47.17
CA LYS A 251 1.12 -5.56 -48.13
C LYS A 251 1.55 -6.46 -49.29
N GLU A 252 1.86 -7.72 -49.03
CA GLU A 252 2.17 -8.71 -50.07
C GLU A 252 0.97 -9.01 -50.97
N GLU A 253 -0.22 -9.18 -50.39
CA GLU A 253 -1.45 -9.35 -51.15
C GLU A 253 -1.78 -8.13 -52.03
N GLN A 254 -1.57 -6.91 -51.52
CA GLN A 254 -1.77 -5.68 -52.31
C GLN A 254 -0.81 -5.60 -53.49
N LYS A 255 0.49 -5.87 -53.26
CA LYS A 255 1.50 -5.93 -54.34
C LYS A 255 1.18 -7.00 -55.37
N ALA A 256 0.72 -8.18 -54.94
CA ALA A 256 0.31 -9.24 -55.84
C ALA A 256 -0.89 -8.79 -56.71
N LYS A 257 -1.93 -8.20 -56.10
CA LYS A 257 -3.11 -7.68 -56.80
C LYS A 257 -2.77 -6.59 -57.83
N GLU A 258 -1.85 -5.67 -57.51
CA GLU A 258 -1.37 -4.63 -58.42
C GLU A 258 -0.57 -5.20 -59.60
N SER A 259 0.29 -6.18 -59.37
CA SER A 259 1.08 -6.84 -60.43
C SER A 259 0.20 -7.57 -61.46
N THR A 260 -0.90 -8.20 -61.02
CA THR A 260 -1.90 -8.81 -61.91
C THR A 260 -2.73 -7.80 -62.69
N LYS A 261 -3.04 -6.63 -62.13
CA LYS A 261 -3.72 -5.53 -62.83
C LYS A 261 -2.82 -4.92 -63.93
N GLY A 262 -1.51 -4.77 -63.66
CA GLY A 262 -0.52 -4.30 -64.64
C GLY A 262 -0.38 -5.23 -65.84
N LYS A 263 -0.30 -6.55 -65.62
CA LYS A 263 -0.22 -7.55 -66.71
C LYS A 263 -1.48 -7.60 -67.59
N ARG A 264 -2.67 -7.35 -67.04
CA ARG A 264 -3.92 -7.25 -67.84
C ARG A 264 -3.97 -5.99 -68.72
N LYS A 265 -3.44 -4.85 -68.26
CA LYS A 265 -3.37 -3.61 -69.08
C LYS A 265 -2.38 -3.72 -70.25
N VAL A 266 -1.25 -4.43 -70.08
CA VAL A 266 -0.26 -4.61 -71.17
C VAL A 266 -0.76 -5.57 -72.26
N LYS A 267 -1.59 -6.56 -71.91
CA LYS A 267 -2.22 -7.45 -72.91
C LYS A 267 -3.26 -6.75 -73.78
N ASN A 268 -4.00 -5.78 -73.25
CA ASN A 268 -4.98 -5.03 -74.07
C ASN A 268 -4.34 -4.00 -75.02
N LYS A 269 -3.11 -3.52 -74.75
CA LYS A 269 -2.41 -2.56 -75.63
C LYS A 269 -1.66 -3.20 -76.81
N LYS A 270 -1.51 -4.53 -76.85
CA LYS A 270 -0.88 -5.26 -77.97
C LYS A 270 -1.91 -5.83 -78.96
N GLY A 271 -3.19 -5.46 -78.84
CA GLY A 271 -4.27 -5.91 -79.71
C GLY A 271 -4.81 -4.84 -80.68
N GLU A 272 -4.23 -3.65 -80.70
CA GLU A 272 -4.61 -2.54 -81.60
C GLU A 272 -3.41 -2.18 -82.47
N ASP A 273 -2.97 -3.11 -83.32
CA ASP A 273 -2.07 -2.86 -84.45
C ASP A 273 -2.38 -3.94 -85.51
N VAL A 274 -3.60 -3.91 -86.07
CA VAL A 274 -3.99 -4.54 -87.35
C VAL A 274 -5.05 -3.65 -87.99
#